data_AF-A0A7X4JJH7-F1
#
_entry.id   AF-A0A7X4JJH7-F1
#
_cell.length_a   1.000
_cell.length_b   1.000
_cell.length_c   1.000
_cell.angle_alpha   90.00
_cell.angle_beta   90.00
_cell.angle_gamma   90.00
#
_symmetry.space_group_name_H-M   'P 1'
#
loop_
_entity.id
_entity.type
_entity.pdbx_description
1 polymer ?
#
loop_
_entity_poly.entity_id
_entity_poly.type
_entity_poly.pdbx_seq_one_letter_code
_entity_poly.pdbx_strand_id
1 'polypeptide(L)'
;EKGGPLLLEEPELGLHTALVSRLPSLMTRLYRRSPRQLLITTHSPHLLNDPGIGLDEVHLLKPGPQGTEMIPATEHQPTASLCSEDGQLSLGEILMPAVAPEQVDRFHMAD
;
A
#
# COMPACT_ATOMS: atom_id res chain seq x y z
N GLU A 1 9.08 -24.92 -15.05
CA GLU A 1 7.93 -24.78 -14.14
C GLU A 1 7.27 -23.43 -14.35
N LYS A 2 5.94 -23.35 -14.25
CA LYS A 2 5.25 -22.05 -14.22
C LYS A 2 5.47 -21.45 -12.84
N GLY A 3 6.13 -20.29 -12.77
CA GLY A 3 6.54 -19.67 -11.52
C GLY A 3 5.34 -19.37 -10.62
N GLY A 4 5.41 -19.80 -9.36
CA GLY A 4 4.42 -19.51 -8.33
C GLY A 4 4.33 -18.01 -7.98
N PRO A 5 3.52 -17.67 -6.96
CA PRO A 5 3.42 -16.29 -6.48
C PRO A 5 4.80 -15.75 -6.08
N LEU A 6 5.02 -14.47 -6.34
CA LEU A 6 6.22 -13.73 -5.94
C LEU A 6 5.83 -12.70 -4.89
N LEU A 7 6.44 -12.78 -3.71
CA LEU A 7 6.35 -11.75 -2.68
C LEU A 7 7.56 -10.82 -2.81
N LEU A 8 7.31 -9.51 -2.83
CA LEU A 8 8.31 -8.46 -2.75
C LEU A 8 8.04 -7.64 -1.49
N GLU A 9 8.94 -7.77 -0.52
CA GLU A 9 8.82 -7.05 0.75
C GLU A 9 9.50 -5.68 0.62
N GLU A 10 8.73 -4.61 0.81
CA GLU A 10 9.18 -3.22 0.79
C GLU A 10 10.20 -2.92 -0.34
N PRO A 11 9.84 -3.16 -1.62
CA PRO A 11 10.75 -2.98 -2.74
C PRO A 11 11.23 -1.53 -2.92
N GLU A 12 10.61 -0.57 -2.23
CA GLU A 12 11.02 0.82 -2.16
C GLU A 12 12.22 1.10 -1.22
N LEU A 13 12.60 0.14 -0.36
CA LEU A 13 13.58 0.39 0.70
C LEU A 13 14.94 0.81 0.10
N GLY A 14 15.43 1.98 0.51
CA GLY A 14 16.68 2.56 0.00
C GLY A 14 16.55 3.26 -1.36
N LEU A 15 15.34 3.36 -1.92
CA LEU A 15 15.10 4.10 -3.17
C LEU A 15 14.61 5.51 -2.91
N HIS A 16 14.99 6.42 -3.82
CA HIS A 16 14.43 7.77 -3.85
C HIS A 16 12.94 7.72 -4.27
N THR A 17 12.10 8.58 -3.70
CA THR A 17 10.63 8.61 -3.94
C THR A 17 10.26 8.69 -5.43
N ALA A 18 11.00 9.49 -6.21
CA ALA A 18 10.84 9.58 -7.66
C ALA A 18 11.01 8.24 -8.41
N LEU A 19 11.79 7.29 -7.86
CA LEU A 19 11.91 5.93 -8.38
C LEU A 19 10.77 5.04 -7.87
N VAL A 20 10.37 5.20 -6.61
CA VAL A 20 9.27 4.45 -6.00
C VAL A 20 7.98 4.63 -6.80
N SER A 21 7.65 5.86 -7.20
CA SER A 21 6.50 6.16 -8.08
C SER A 21 6.58 5.53 -9.48
N ARG A 22 7.71 4.90 -9.85
CA ARG A 22 7.86 4.18 -11.13
C ARG A 22 7.80 2.67 -10.95
N LEU A 23 7.84 2.16 -9.72
CA LEU A 23 7.83 0.72 -9.44
C LEU A 23 6.57 0.01 -9.94
N PRO A 24 5.33 0.51 -9.71
CA PRO A 24 4.13 -0.19 -10.16
C PRO A 24 4.12 -0.38 -11.69
N SER A 25 4.39 0.70 -12.43
CA SER A 25 4.54 0.65 -13.90
C SER A 25 5.67 -0.28 -14.38
N LEU A 26 6.76 -0.43 -13.63
CA LEU A 26 7.80 -1.42 -13.93
C LEU A 26 7.30 -2.84 -13.69
N MET A 27 6.59 -3.08 -12.58
CA MET A 27 6.02 -4.38 -12.22
C MET A 27 4.99 -4.86 -13.24
N THR A 28 4.11 -3.98 -13.74
CA THR A 28 3.18 -4.31 -14.83
C THR A 28 3.91 -4.78 -16.08
N ARG A 29 5.04 -4.16 -16.43
CA ARG A 29 5.87 -4.58 -17.58
C ARG A 29 6.53 -5.95 -17.35
N LEU A 30 6.98 -6.23 -16.12
CA LEU A 30 7.54 -7.53 -15.75
C LEU A 30 6.46 -8.63 -15.79
N TYR A 31 5.28 -8.36 -15.25
CA TYR A 31 4.12 -9.26 -15.30
C TYR A 31 3.76 -9.66 -16.73
N ARG A 32 3.72 -8.70 -17.68
CA ARG A 32 3.42 -8.97 -19.09
C ARG A 32 4.39 -9.95 -19.76
N ARG A 33 5.64 -10.01 -19.28
CA ARG A 33 6.69 -10.89 -19.85
C ARG A 33 6.77 -12.24 -19.14
N SER A 34 6.40 -12.29 -17.87
CA SER A 34 6.36 -13.51 -17.06
C SER A 34 5.16 -13.43 -16.11
N PRO A 35 3.96 -13.84 -16.56
CA PRO A 35 2.75 -13.69 -15.77
C PRO A 35 2.78 -14.62 -14.57
N ARG A 36 2.71 -14.03 -13.38
CA ARG A 36 2.55 -14.68 -12.08
C ARG A 36 1.95 -13.70 -11.09
N GLN A 37 1.34 -14.21 -10.02
CA GLN A 37 0.80 -13.36 -8.95
C GLN A 37 1.94 -12.63 -8.26
N LEU A 38 1.79 -11.31 -8.08
CA LEU A 38 2.72 -10.46 -7.36
C LEU A 38 2.05 -10.01 -6.07
N LEU A 39 2.71 -10.21 -4.94
CA LEU A 39 2.31 -9.72 -3.63
C LEU A 39 3.37 -8.71 -3.21
N ILE A 40 2.96 -7.52 -2.78
CA ILE A 40 3.86 -6.43 -2.44
C ILE A 40 3.48 -5.92 -1.06
N THR A 41 4.46 -5.77 -0.18
CA THR A 41 4.31 -4.96 1.03
C THR A 41 4.95 -3.61 0.79
N THR A 42 4.35 -2.54 1.32
CA THR A 42 4.83 -1.17 1.11
C THR A 42 4.46 -0.33 2.33
N HIS A 43 5.38 0.53 2.75
CA HIS A 43 5.11 1.65 3.64
C HIS A 43 5.07 2.98 2.89
N SER A 44 5.33 2.95 1.58
CA SER A 44 5.38 4.16 0.76
C SER A 44 4.01 4.54 0.18
N PRO A 45 3.47 5.73 0.50
CA PRO A 45 2.31 6.26 -0.23
C PRO A 45 2.64 6.48 -1.71
N HIS A 46 3.89 6.76 -2.06
CA HIS A 46 4.30 7.00 -3.45
C HIS A 46 4.12 5.79 -4.36
N LEU A 47 4.14 4.57 -3.80
CA LEU A 47 3.84 3.35 -4.53
C LEU A 47 2.32 3.21 -4.74
N LEU A 48 1.55 3.42 -3.67
CA LEU A 48 0.08 3.34 -3.69
C LEU A 48 -0.61 4.43 -4.51
N ASN A 49 0.08 5.54 -4.78
CA ASN A 49 -0.45 6.65 -5.56
C ASN A 49 -0.49 6.39 -7.07
N ASP A 50 0.01 5.25 -7.56
CA ASP A 50 -0.13 4.90 -8.97
C ASP A 50 -1.61 4.60 -9.29
N PRO A 51 -2.22 5.31 -10.25
CA PRO A 51 -3.64 5.17 -10.57
C PRO A 51 -3.99 3.80 -11.18
N GLY A 52 -2.99 2.98 -11.53
CA GLY A 52 -3.19 1.61 -11.97
C GLY A 52 -3.46 0.61 -10.84
N ILE A 53 -3.37 1.03 -9.57
CA ILE A 53 -3.64 0.17 -8.40
C ILE A 53 -5.13 0.30 -8.02
N GLY A 54 -5.85 -0.82 -8.07
CA GLY A 54 -7.25 -0.89 -7.69
C GLY A 54 -7.45 -0.89 -6.18
N LEU A 55 -8.59 -0.36 -5.70
CA LEU A 55 -8.92 -0.42 -4.27
C LEU A 55 -9.09 -1.87 -3.78
N ASP A 56 -9.59 -2.75 -4.64
CA ASP A 56 -9.77 -4.19 -4.42
C ASP A 56 -8.45 -4.98 -4.41
N GLU A 57 -7.35 -4.36 -4.83
CA GLU A 57 -6.02 -4.96 -4.82
C GLU A 57 -5.23 -4.64 -3.55
N VAL A 58 -5.75 -3.74 -2.70
CA VAL A 58 -5.04 -3.24 -1.51
C VAL A 58 -5.63 -3.83 -0.23
N HIS A 59 -4.74 -4.27 0.65
CA HIS A 59 -5.07 -4.74 1.99
C HIS A 59 -4.27 -3.95 3.03
N LEU A 60 -4.94 -3.49 4.08
CA LEU A 60 -4.32 -2.83 5.22
C LEU A 60 -3.86 -3.91 6.20
N LEU A 61 -2.62 -3.78 6.67
CA LEU A 61 -2.10 -4.61 7.76
C LEU A 61 -2.09 -3.78 9.03
N LYS A 62 -2.89 -4.18 10.03
CA LYS A 62 -3.00 -3.48 11.31
C LYS A 62 -2.51 -4.36 12.46
N PRO A 63 -1.65 -3.85 13.36
CA PRO A 63 -1.34 -4.54 14.60
C PRO A 63 -2.60 -4.68 15.46
N GLY A 64 -2.90 -5.88 15.93
CA GLY A 64 -4.00 -6.17 16.83
C GLY A 64 -3.57 -7.00 18.06
N PRO A 65 -4.48 -7.26 19.01
CA PRO A 65 -4.15 -7.93 20.27
C PRO A 65 -3.62 -9.38 20.12
N GLN A 66 -3.90 -10.02 18.98
CA GLN A 66 -3.54 -11.42 18.69
C GLN A 66 -2.61 -11.55 17.46
N GLY A 67 -1.95 -10.46 17.05
CA GLY A 67 -1.11 -10.43 15.85
C GLY A 67 -1.63 -9.42 14.83
N THR A 68 -1.21 -9.57 13.58
CA THR A 68 -1.60 -8.67 12.49
C THR A 68 -2.96 -9.05 11.91
N GLU A 69 -3.88 -8.09 11.87
CA GLU A 69 -5.13 -8.20 11.14
C GLU A 69 -4.95 -7.68 9.71
N MET A 70 -5.56 -8.36 8.73
CA MET A 70 -5.58 -7.95 7.34
C MET A 70 -6.99 -7.49 6.99
N ILE A 71 -7.13 -6.24 6.56
CA ILE A 71 -8.41 -5.61 6.26
C ILE A 71 -8.42 -5.21 4.78
N PRO A 72 -9.34 -5.71 3.94
CA PRO A 72 -9.47 -5.23 2.56
C PRO A 72 -9.74 -3.72 2.53
N ALA A 73 -9.07 -2.99 1.64
CA ALA A 73 -9.26 -1.54 1.57
C ALA A 73 -10.69 -1.15 1.14
N THR A 74 -11.41 -2.04 0.45
CA THR A 74 -12.83 -1.91 0.10
C THR A 74 -13.77 -1.95 1.31
N GLU A 75 -13.38 -2.62 2.40
CA GLU A 75 -14.17 -2.73 3.64
C GLU A 75 -13.83 -1.61 4.65
N HIS A 76 -12.78 -0.85 4.38
CA HIS A 76 -12.40 0.30 5.19
C HIS A 76 -13.31 1.51 4.87
N GLN A 77 -14.33 1.75 5.70
CA GLN A 77 -15.37 2.77 5.49
C GLN A 77 -14.86 4.19 5.13
N PRO A 78 -13.80 4.73 5.79
CA PRO A 78 -13.24 6.02 5.39
C PRO A 78 -12.72 6.02 3.94
N THR A 79 -12.19 4.90 3.47
CA THR A 79 -11.60 4.79 2.12
C THR A 79 -12.66 4.77 1.04
N ALA A 80 -13.71 3.97 1.21
CA ALA A 80 -14.80 3.87 0.24
C ALA A 80 -15.53 5.22 0.05
N SER A 81 -15.68 5.98 1.14
CA SER A 81 -16.37 7.28 1.13
C SER A 81 -15.51 8.37 0.49
N LEU A 82 -14.23 8.48 0.88
CA LEU A 82 -13.33 9.53 0.40
C LEU A 82 -12.84 9.32 -1.04
N CYS A 83 -12.76 8.08 -1.52
CA CYS A 83 -12.50 7.82 -2.95
C CYS A 83 -13.69 8.19 -3.86
N SER A 84 -14.91 8.23 -3.31
CA SER A 84 -16.15 8.50 -4.05
C SER A 84 -16.46 10.00 -4.17
N GLU A 85 -15.93 10.82 -3.25
CA GLU A 85 -16.14 12.27 -3.20
C GLU A 85 -14.96 12.98 -3.89
N ASP A 86 -15.17 13.40 -5.14
CA ASP A 86 -14.36 14.35 -5.92
C ASP A 86 -12.90 14.00 -6.27
N GLY A 87 -12.39 12.82 -5.93
CA GLY A 87 -11.10 12.30 -6.43
C GLY A 87 -9.88 13.17 -6.10
N GLN A 88 -9.96 14.00 -5.05
CA GLN A 88 -8.88 14.92 -4.68
C GLN A 88 -7.73 14.24 -3.94
N LEU A 89 -8.00 13.10 -3.29
CA LEU A 89 -7.02 12.39 -2.48
C LEU A 89 -6.62 11.06 -3.13
N SER A 90 -5.34 10.75 -3.10
CA SER A 90 -4.81 9.46 -3.57
C SER A 90 -5.07 8.34 -2.57
N LEU A 91 -4.98 7.08 -3.04
CA LEU A 91 -5.07 5.91 -2.16
C LEU A 91 -4.02 5.98 -1.03
N GLY A 92 -2.80 6.41 -1.31
CA GLY A 92 -1.78 6.60 -0.28
C GLY A 92 -2.18 7.64 0.76
N GLU A 93 -2.76 8.78 0.37
CA GLU A 93 -3.21 9.82 1.30
C GLU A 93 -4.36 9.33 2.20
N ILE A 94 -5.26 8.52 1.64
CA ILE A 94 -6.41 7.98 2.37
C ILE A 94 -6.00 6.84 3.31
N LEU A 95 -5.10 5.95 2.86
CA LEU A 95 -4.78 4.72 3.57
C LEU A 95 -3.64 4.86 4.58
N MET A 96 -2.66 5.74 4.36
CA MET A 96 -1.53 5.88 5.29
C MET A 96 -1.95 6.29 6.71
N PRO A 97 -2.90 7.24 6.91
CA PRO A 97 -3.40 7.54 8.25
C PRO A 97 -4.08 6.34 8.91
N ALA A 98 -4.74 5.48 8.12
CA ALA A 98 -5.50 4.34 8.64
C ALA A 98 -4.61 3.21 9.20
N VAL A 99 -3.35 3.13 8.76
CA VAL A 99 -2.36 2.14 9.23
C VAL A 99 -1.33 2.74 10.20
N ALA A 100 -1.50 4.01 10.58
CA ALA A 100 -0.66 4.64 11.58
C ALA A 100 -0.83 3.93 12.95
N PRO A 101 0.24 3.76 13.74
CA PRO A 101 0.12 3.22 15.09
C PRO A 101 -0.75 4.12 15.98
N GLU A 102 -1.65 3.52 16.78
CA GLU A 102 -2.63 4.23 17.63
C GLU A 102 -2.02 5.21 18.67
N GLN A 103 -0.71 5.15 18.87
CA GLN A 103 -0.01 5.86 19.94
C GLN A 103 1.26 6.57 19.44
N VAL A 104 1.28 6.94 18.16
CA VAL A 104 2.41 7.68 17.57
C VAL A 104 2.70 8.99 18.33
N ASP A 105 1.67 9.66 18.86
CA ASP A 105 1.81 10.90 19.63
C ASP A 105 2.57 10.72 20.97
N ARG A 106 2.73 9.48 21.46
CA ARG A 106 3.54 9.22 22.66
C ARG A 106 5.05 9.25 22.39
N PHE A 107 5.46 9.39 21.13
CA PHE A 107 6.86 9.61 20.73
C PHE A 107 7.28 11.08 20.75
N HIS A 108 6.50 11.96 21.37
CA HIS A 108 6.96 13.29 21.72
C HIS A 108 7.80 13.22 23.01
N MET A 109 9.11 13.50 22.90
CA MET A 109 9.87 13.91 24.08
C MET A 109 9.33 15.29 24.50
N ALA A 110 8.82 15.39 25.72
CA ALA A 110 8.52 16.69 26.31
C ALA A 110 9.81 17.50 26.41
N ASP A 111 9.75 18.79 26.03
CA ASP A 111 10.78 19.77 26.34
C ASP A 111 11.03 19.85 27.86
#